data_AF-A0A2T5H0H1-F1
#
_entry.id   AF-A0A2T5H0H1-F1
#
_cell.length_a   1.000
_cell.length_b   1.000
_cell.length_c   1.000
_cell.angle_alpha   90.00
_cell.angle_beta   90.00
_cell.angle_gamma   90.00
#
_symmetry.space_group_name_H-M   'P 1'
#
loop_
_entity.id
_entity.type
_entity.pdbx_description
1 polymer ?
#
loop_
_entity_poly.entity_id
_entity_poly.type
_entity_poly.pdbx_seq_one_letter_code
_entity_poly.pdbx_strand_id
1 'polypeptide(L)'
;MATLRETPKHMMTRLFLAAGLSAGGLISADPTAAENILLAHPQPTDHIYHRLSEAFIENLAETTGGKYTVNYHPGGDLGGFDALYEQVMEGVIPMAFTSPDSTLDPRLDVSRCL
;
A
#
# COMPACT_ATOMS: atom_id res chain seq x y z
N MET A 1 69.05 -39.42 -27.87
CA MET A 1 68.13 -38.49 -27.20
C MET A 1 66.80 -38.55 -27.93
N ALA A 2 65.89 -39.33 -27.36
CA ALA A 2 64.48 -39.51 -27.72
C ALA A 2 63.68 -38.20 -27.49
N THR A 3 62.50 -37.93 -28.04
CA THR A 3 61.68 -38.39 -29.18
C THR A 3 60.48 -37.43 -29.19
N LEU A 4 59.96 -37.11 -30.39
CA LEU A 4 58.58 -36.71 -30.73
C LEU A 4 57.55 -36.64 -29.59
N ARG A 5 56.76 -35.55 -29.53
CA ARG A 5 55.31 -35.60 -29.87
C ARG A 5 54.56 -34.28 -29.64
N GLU A 6 53.87 -33.92 -30.71
CA GLU A 6 52.72 -33.02 -30.84
C GLU A 6 51.69 -33.12 -29.69
N THR A 7 51.12 -31.97 -29.34
CA THR A 7 50.01 -31.78 -28.40
C THR A 7 48.69 -32.40 -28.87
N PRO A 8 47.85 -32.98 -27.98
CA PRO A 8 46.43 -33.18 -28.28
C PRO A 8 45.52 -32.27 -27.45
N LYS A 9 44.69 -31.55 -28.21
CA LYS A 9 43.72 -30.49 -27.90
C LYS A 9 42.53 -30.89 -27.00
N HIS A 10 42.59 -32.00 -26.28
CA HIS A 10 41.41 -32.60 -25.64
C HIS A 10 41.27 -32.36 -24.13
N MET A 11 42.29 -31.80 -23.48
CA MET A 11 42.28 -31.61 -22.02
C MET A 11 41.50 -30.36 -21.57
N MET A 12 41.26 -29.41 -22.49
CA MET A 12 40.60 -28.14 -22.15
C MET A 12 39.07 -28.14 -22.36
N THR A 13 38.52 -29.19 -23.00
CA THR A 13 37.08 -29.29 -23.30
C THR A 13 36.26 -29.91 -22.17
N ARG A 14 36.89 -30.54 -21.16
CA ARG A 14 36.16 -31.18 -20.06
C ARG A 14 35.98 -30.31 -18.82
N LEU A 15 36.52 -29.10 -18.80
CA LEU A 15 36.40 -28.20 -17.66
C LEU A 15 35.14 -27.31 -17.69
N PHE A 16 34.37 -27.32 -18.80
CA PHE A 16 33.20 -26.45 -18.96
C PHE A 16 31.86 -27.05 -18.49
N LEU A 17 31.80 -28.29 -18.00
CA LEU A 17 30.53 -28.95 -17.65
C LEU A 17 30.25 -29.08 -16.13
N ALA A 18 30.98 -28.36 -15.28
CA ALA A 18 30.81 -28.44 -13.82
C ALA A 18 30.56 -27.07 -13.15
N ALA A 19 29.92 -26.12 -13.85
CA ALA A 19 29.60 -24.79 -13.31
C ALA A 19 28.12 -24.40 -13.52
N GLY A 20 27.21 -25.38 -13.46
CA GLY A 20 25.80 -25.17 -13.72
C GLY A 20 24.89 -25.51 -12.54
N LEU A 21 25.16 -25.03 -11.32
CA LEU A 21 24.16 -25.11 -10.24
C LEU A 21 24.45 -24.21 -9.03
N SER A 22 24.58 -22.89 -9.20
CA SER A 22 24.63 -21.97 -8.04
C SER A 22 24.26 -20.53 -8.42
N ALA A 23 23.11 -20.33 -9.05
CA ALA A 23 22.50 -18.99 -9.16
C ALA A 23 21.06 -19.07 -8.66
N GLY A 24 20.92 -19.50 -7.40
CA GLY A 24 19.72 -19.19 -6.63
C GLY A 24 19.72 -17.69 -6.43
N GLY A 25 19.09 -16.97 -7.36
CA GLY A 25 18.91 -15.53 -7.27
C GLY A 25 18.23 -15.22 -5.95
N LEU A 26 18.93 -14.46 -5.10
CA LEU A 26 18.31 -13.75 -4.00
C LEU A 26 17.29 -12.82 -4.66
N ILE A 27 16.01 -13.21 -4.61
CA ILE A 27 14.91 -12.29 -4.86
C ILE A 27 14.99 -11.31 -3.70
N SER A 28 15.69 -10.20 -3.91
CA SER A 28 15.53 -9.03 -3.06
C SER A 28 14.06 -8.68 -3.10
N ALA A 29 13.37 -8.86 -1.97
CA ALA A 29 12.08 -8.24 -1.78
C ALA A 29 12.33 -6.73 -1.86
N ASP A 30 11.90 -6.10 -2.96
CA ASP A 30 11.84 -4.65 -3.02
C ASP A 30 11.03 -4.18 -1.81
N PRO A 31 11.50 -3.17 -1.05
CA PRO A 31 10.65 -2.53 -0.06
C PRO A 31 9.47 -1.94 -0.84
N THR A 32 8.30 -2.55 -0.70
CA THR A 32 7.08 -2.05 -1.34
C THR A 32 6.87 -0.64 -0.79
N ALA A 33 7.01 0.37 -1.64
CA ALA A 33 6.80 1.75 -1.24
C ALA A 33 5.42 1.86 -0.57
N ALA A 34 5.38 2.46 0.62
CA ALA A 34 4.15 2.56 1.37
C ALA A 34 3.12 3.37 0.57
N GLU A 35 1.93 2.80 0.39
CA GLU A 35 0.86 3.46 -0.33
C GLU A 35 0.22 4.51 0.59
N ASN A 36 0.11 5.75 0.12
CA ASN A 36 -0.46 6.84 0.90
C ASN A 36 -1.97 6.87 0.69
N ILE A 37 -2.72 6.66 1.77
CA ILE A 37 -4.18 6.76 1.77
C ILE A 37 -4.58 8.03 2.51
N LEU A 38 -5.45 8.84 1.90
CA LEU A 38 -5.96 10.05 2.54
C LEU A 38 -7.17 9.74 3.43
N LEU A 39 -7.18 10.28 4.64
CA LEU A 39 -8.30 10.20 5.58
C LEU A 39 -8.67 11.60 6.07
N ALA A 40 -9.92 12.00 5.88
CA ALA A 40 -10.40 13.34 6.24
C ALA A 40 -11.65 13.34 7.13
N HIS A 41 -11.80 14.37 7.97
CA HIS A 41 -13.06 14.64 8.66
C HIS A 41 -13.24 16.13 9.02
N PRO A 42 -14.48 16.64 9.08
CA PRO A 42 -14.72 18.08 9.29
C PRO A 42 -14.69 18.50 10.75
N GLN A 43 -14.73 17.54 11.69
CA GLN A 43 -14.77 17.83 13.12
C GLN A 43 -13.40 18.26 13.66
N PRO A 44 -13.35 19.07 14.74
CA PRO A 44 -12.11 19.46 15.40
C PRO A 44 -11.44 18.26 16.09
N THR A 45 -10.17 18.41 16.45
CA THR A 45 -9.37 17.36 17.13
C THR A 45 -9.89 16.97 18.51
N ASP A 46 -10.70 17.82 19.16
CA ASP A 46 -11.35 17.49 20.43
C ASP A 46 -12.56 16.54 20.27
N HIS A 47 -13.01 16.29 19.03
CA HIS A 47 -14.12 15.38 18.75
C HIS A 47 -13.67 13.91 18.78
N ILE A 48 -14.61 13.00 19.06
CA ILE A 48 -14.34 11.55 19.10
C ILE A 48 -13.74 10.99 17.81
N TYR A 49 -14.02 11.62 16.67
CA TYR A 49 -13.48 11.21 15.36
C TYR A 49 -11.97 11.29 15.30
N HIS A 50 -11.36 12.21 16.03
CA HIS A 50 -9.91 12.32 16.07
C HIS A 50 -9.29 11.10 16.74
N ARG A 51 -9.77 10.74 17.94
CA ARG A 51 -9.31 9.55 18.66
C ARG A 51 -9.56 8.25 17.88
N LEU A 52 -10.70 8.17 17.20
CA LEU A 52 -11.00 7.02 16.34
C LEU A 52 -10.04 6.94 15.14
N SER A 53 -9.70 8.09 14.55
CA SER A 53 -8.76 8.16 13.42
C SER A 53 -7.35 7.77 13.84
N GLU A 54 -6.87 8.27 14.99
CA GLU A 54 -5.57 7.86 15.56
C GLU A 54 -5.51 6.34 15.76
N ALA A 55 -6.53 5.77 16.41
CA ALA A 55 -6.61 4.33 16.62
C ALA A 55 -6.67 3.56 15.29
N PHE A 56 -7.41 4.04 14.29
CA PHE A 56 -7.45 3.42 12.97
C PHE A 56 -6.07 3.42 12.29
N ILE A 57 -5.35 4.55 12.34
CA ILE A 57 -4.02 4.70 11.73
C ILE A 57 -3.01 3.74 12.38
N GLU A 58 -3.01 3.65 13.72
CA GLU A 58 -2.16 2.72 14.46
C GLU A 58 -2.44 1.26 14.08
N ASN A 59 -3.71 0.85 14.13
CA ASN A 59 -4.12 -0.52 13.78
C ASN A 59 -3.81 -0.86 12.32
N LEU A 60 -3.95 0.09 11.40
CA LEU A 60 -3.63 -0.10 9.99
C LEU A 60 -2.13 -0.33 9.79
N ALA A 61 -1.28 0.45 10.44
CA ALA A 61 0.16 0.31 10.37
C ALA A 61 0.61 -1.06 10.92
N GLU A 62 0.07 -1.46 12.07
CA GLU A 62 0.38 -2.75 12.71
C GLU A 62 -0.07 -3.94 11.85
N THR A 63 -1.31 -3.92 11.37
CA THR A 63 -1.90 -5.04 10.61
C THR A 63 -1.23 -5.22 9.25
N THR A 64 -0.82 -4.12 8.62
CA THR A 64 -0.29 -4.13 7.25
C THR A 64 1.24 -4.13 7.21
N GLY A 65 1.91 -4.15 8.36
CA GLY A 65 3.37 -4.08 8.46
C GLY A 65 3.94 -2.80 7.84
N GLY A 66 3.20 -1.69 7.91
CA GLY A 66 3.59 -0.42 7.31
C GLY A 66 3.44 -0.33 5.78
N LYS A 67 2.74 -1.28 5.14
CA LYS A 67 2.44 -1.22 3.69
C LYS A 67 1.62 0.02 3.32
N TYR A 68 0.78 0.50 4.23
CA TYR A 68 -0.04 1.69 4.03
C TYR A 68 0.34 2.78 5.03
N THR A 69 0.35 4.02 4.55
CA THR A 69 0.59 5.23 5.33
C THR A 69 -0.62 6.14 5.18
N VAL A 70 -1.07 6.76 6.27
CA VAL A 70 -2.28 7.60 6.25
C VAL A 70 -1.90 9.07 6.24
N ASN A 71 -2.32 9.80 5.21
CA ASN A 71 -2.29 11.25 5.19
C ASN A 71 -3.59 11.78 5.82
N TYR A 72 -3.48 12.34 7.02
CA TYR A 72 -4.61 12.62 7.89
C TYR A 72 -4.95 14.12 7.96
N HIS A 73 -6.23 14.44 7.69
CA HIS A 73 -6.76 15.79 7.52
C HIS A 73 -7.97 16.04 8.46
N PRO A 74 -7.74 16.45 9.72
CA PRO A 74 -8.81 16.82 10.65
C PRO A 74 -9.22 18.30 10.52
N GLY A 75 -10.43 18.63 10.99
CA GLY A 75 -10.85 20.02 11.18
C GLY A 75 -11.46 20.69 9.94
N GLY A 76 -11.79 19.93 8.89
CA GLY A 76 -12.56 20.44 7.74
C GLY A 76 -11.78 21.30 6.76
N ASP A 77 -10.46 21.14 6.71
CA ASP A 77 -9.58 21.71 5.69
C ASP A 77 -9.95 21.28 4.26
N LEU A 78 -10.49 20.07 4.10
CA LEU A 78 -10.97 19.51 2.83
C LEU A 78 -12.50 19.67 2.62
N GLY A 79 -13.17 20.43 3.49
CA GLY A 79 -14.60 20.74 3.40
C GLY A 79 -15.45 20.15 4.53
N GLY A 80 -16.76 20.41 4.44
CA GLY A 80 -17.77 19.88 5.36
C GLY A 80 -18.17 18.43 5.06
N PHE A 81 -19.16 17.90 5.80
CA PHE A 81 -19.64 16.54 5.63
C PHE A 81 -20.11 16.23 4.20
N ASP A 82 -20.95 17.10 3.62
CA ASP A 82 -21.54 16.89 2.30
C ASP A 82 -20.44 16.91 1.21
N ALA A 83 -19.54 17.89 1.27
CA ALA A 83 -18.42 17.99 0.33
C ALA A 83 -17.47 16.77 0.41
N LEU A 84 -17.19 16.27 1.62
CA LEU A 84 -16.37 15.06 1.78
C LEU A 84 -17.12 13.81 1.28
N TYR A 85 -18.44 13.74 1.47
CA TYR A 85 -19.26 12.65 0.97
C TYR A 85 -19.24 12.60 -0.57
N GLU A 86 -19.45 13.74 -1.23
CA GLU A 86 -19.37 13.86 -2.70
C GLU A 86 -17.98 13.51 -3.23
N GLN A 87 -16.91 14.02 -2.60
CA GLN A 87 -15.53 13.71 -3.00
C GLN A 87 -15.20 12.22 -2.87
N VAL A 88 -15.76 11.52 -1.89
CA VAL A 88 -15.62 10.06 -1.77
C VAL A 88 -16.39 9.34 -2.88
N MET A 89 -17.61 9.79 -3.22
CA MET A 89 -18.37 9.23 -4.35
C MET A 89 -17.66 9.42 -5.69
N GLU A 90 -17.02 10.57 -5.90
CA GLU A 90 -16.22 10.87 -7.10
C GLU A 90 -14.88 10.11 -7.13
N GLY A 91 -14.47 9.50 -6.01
CA GLY A 91 -13.19 8.80 -5.87
C GLY A 91 -11.99 9.73 -5.72
N VAL A 92 -12.20 11.02 -5.43
CA VAL A 92 -11.14 12.00 -5.16
C VAL A 92 -10.46 11.70 -3.84
N ILE A 93 -11.25 11.38 -2.81
CA ILE A 93 -10.78 10.99 -1.49
C ILE A 93 -11.12 9.52 -1.26
N PRO A 94 -10.14 8.66 -0.94
CA PRO A 94 -10.40 7.24 -0.74
C PRO A 94 -11.20 6.93 0.52
N MET A 95 -11.06 7.74 1.59
CA MET A 95 -11.79 7.56 2.85
C MET A 95 -12.04 8.88 3.58
N ALA A 96 -13.25 9.07 4.12
CA ALA A 96 -13.59 10.19 4.99
C ALA A 96 -14.61 9.77 6.06
N PHE A 97 -14.57 10.42 7.24
CA PHE A 97 -15.68 10.34 8.19
C PHE A 97 -16.74 11.37 7.81
N THR A 98 -17.90 10.87 7.40
CA THR A 98 -19.02 11.71 7.02
C THR A 98 -20.37 11.21 7.56
N SER A 99 -21.37 12.08 7.52
CA SER A 99 -22.75 11.75 7.85
C SER A 99 -23.44 11.17 6.62
N PRO A 100 -24.39 10.24 6.79
CA PRO A 100 -25.23 9.79 5.68
C PRO A 100 -26.05 10.98 5.15
N ASP A 101 -26.00 11.19 3.83
CA ASP A 101 -26.78 12.22 3.16
C ASP A 101 -27.90 11.58 2.31
N SER A 102 -29.14 11.73 2.78
CA SER A 102 -30.32 11.20 2.11
C SER A 102 -30.72 11.98 0.86
N THR A 103 -30.15 13.17 0.64
CA THR A 103 -30.36 13.96 -0.59
C THR A 103 -29.58 13.37 -1.76
N LEU A 104 -28.42 12.76 -1.50
CA LEU A 104 -27.55 12.14 -2.50
C LEU A 104 -27.93 10.68 -2.76
N ASP A 105 -28.21 9.90 -1.72
CA ASP A 105 -28.77 8.55 -1.84
C ASP A 105 -30.00 8.40 -0.94
N PRO A 106 -31.22 8.31 -1.51
CA PRO A 106 -32.46 8.12 -0.75
C PRO A 106 -32.48 6.88 0.15
N ARG A 107 -31.61 5.88 -0.11
CA ARG A 107 -31.50 4.68 0.71
C ARG A 107 -30.83 4.94 2.07
N LEU A 108 -30.12 6.06 2.21
CA LEU A 108 -29.47 6.47 3.45
C LEU A 108 -30.37 7.27 4.38
N ASP A 109 -31.65 7.43 4.02
CA ASP A 109 -32.66 8.01 4.88
C ASP A 109 -32.97 7.08 6.08
N VAL A 110 -32.24 7.29 7.17
CA VAL A 110 -32.43 6.57 8.44
C VAL A 110 -33.74 6.93 9.14
N SER A 111 -34.34 8.09 8.81
CA SER A 111 -35.66 8.49 9.33
C SER A 111 -36.78 7.62 8.76
N ARG A 112 -36.59 7.01 7.59
CA ARG A 112 -37.61 6.14 6.97
C ARG A 112 -37.80 4.80 7.69
N CYS A 113 -36.96 4.49 8.67
CA CYS A 113 -36.99 3.24 9.42
C CYS A 113 -37.56 3.38 10.84
N LEU A 114 -37.91 4.60 11.28
CA LEU A 114 -38.59 4.92 12.53
C LEU A 114 -40.05 5.30 12.27
#